data_AF-A0A6M3L3R1-F1
#
_entry.id   AF-A0A6M3L3R1-F1
#
_cell.length_a   1.000
_cell.length_b   1.000
_cell.length_c   1.000
_cell.angle_alpha   90.00
_cell.angle_beta   90.00
_cell.angle_gamma   90.00
#
_symmetry.space_group_name_H-M   'P 1'
#
loop_
_entity.id
_entity.type
_entity.pdbx_description
1 polymer ?
#
loop_
_entity_poly.entity_id
_entity_poly.type
_entity_poly.pdbx_seq_one_letter_code
_entity_poly.pdbx_strand_id
1 'polypeptide(L)'
;MLTKEEFKEARREAMIGENNPRWNGGNSQYPNHAELKKVRVEVLKKSKGRCEICGKPARLVHHIDGDKSNHNVNNLMAVCLKCHSTLHHDDSLIPNLGRPLKYNLICGMPIKRISETFGVCAGTIYNWLKNPEKEKWLKEQLIKS
;
A
#
# COMPACT_ATOMS: atom_id res chain seq x y z
N MET A 1 -21.81 1.13 -35.47
CA MET A 1 -21.61 1.47 -34.04
C MET A 1 -21.88 0.22 -33.24
N LEU A 2 -21.00 -0.14 -32.31
CA LEU A 2 -21.25 -1.26 -31.40
C LEU A 2 -22.36 -0.89 -30.42
N THR A 3 -23.23 -1.83 -30.13
CA THR A 3 -24.17 -1.75 -29.01
C THR A 3 -23.42 -1.75 -27.68
N LYS A 4 -24.11 -1.32 -26.62
CA LYS A 4 -23.54 -1.27 -25.27
C LYS A 4 -23.10 -2.65 -24.77
N GLU A 5 -23.81 -3.70 -25.15
CA GLU A 5 -23.48 -5.07 -24.76
C GLU A 5 -22.28 -5.60 -25.55
N GLU A 6 -22.21 -5.35 -26.86
CA GLU A 6 -21.04 -5.70 -27.68
C GLU A 6 -19.76 -4.99 -27.19
N PHE A 7 -19.86 -3.73 -26.78
CA PHE A 7 -18.71 -3.01 -26.21
C PHE A 7 -18.24 -3.60 -24.87
N LYS A 8 -19.17 -3.98 -23.98
CA LYS A 8 -18.82 -4.65 -22.71
C LYS A 8 -18.15 -5.99 -22.96
N GLU A 9 -18.66 -6.75 -23.92
CA GLU A 9 -18.15 -8.06 -24.28
C GLU A 9 -16.71 -7.95 -24.81
N ALA A 10 -16.49 -7.10 -25.80
CA ALA A 10 -15.17 -6.86 -26.37
C ALA A 10 -14.16 -6.40 -25.31
N ARG A 11 -14.59 -5.54 -24.37
CA ARG A 11 -13.74 -5.12 -23.25
C ARG A 11 -13.44 -6.26 -22.28
N ARG A 12 -14.38 -7.18 -22.05
CA ARG A 12 -14.15 -8.36 -21.20
C ARG A 12 -13.10 -9.26 -21.84
N GLU A 13 -13.24 -9.57 -23.11
CA GLU A 13 -12.32 -10.41 -23.88
C GLU A 13 -10.90 -9.83 -23.90
N ALA A 14 -10.77 -8.51 -24.06
CA ALA A 14 -9.50 -7.81 -24.01
C ALA A 14 -8.83 -7.77 -22.62
N MET A 15 -9.54 -8.17 -21.56
CA MET A 15 -9.06 -8.10 -20.16
C MET A 15 -8.89 -9.48 -19.50
N ILE A 16 -8.97 -10.56 -20.28
CA ILE A 16 -8.80 -11.94 -19.83
C ILE A 16 -7.43 -12.47 -20.27
N GLY A 17 -6.78 -13.24 -19.39
CA GLY A 17 -5.51 -13.92 -19.70
C GLY A 17 -4.44 -12.95 -20.17
N GLU A 18 -3.66 -13.37 -21.16
CA GLU A 18 -2.50 -12.64 -21.71
C GLU A 18 -2.85 -11.28 -22.33
N ASN A 19 -4.10 -11.07 -22.74
CA ASN A 19 -4.54 -9.78 -23.28
C ASN A 19 -4.62 -8.69 -22.21
N ASN A 20 -4.75 -9.06 -20.93
CA ASN A 20 -4.78 -8.11 -19.84
C ASN A 20 -3.37 -7.52 -19.63
N PRO A 21 -3.16 -6.19 -19.67
CA PRO A 21 -1.85 -5.59 -19.42
C PRO A 21 -1.26 -5.87 -18.04
N ARG A 22 -2.08 -6.36 -17.09
CA ARG A 22 -1.66 -6.79 -15.75
C ARG A 22 -1.45 -8.29 -15.63
N TRP A 23 -1.60 -9.05 -16.73
CA TRP A 23 -1.32 -10.47 -16.72
C TRP A 23 0.16 -10.73 -16.47
N ASN A 24 0.43 -11.61 -15.52
CA ASN A 24 1.78 -11.96 -15.10
C ASN A 24 2.01 -13.47 -15.23
N GLY A 25 1.63 -14.05 -16.38
CA GLY A 25 1.78 -15.49 -16.64
C GLY A 25 0.99 -16.38 -15.67
N GLY A 26 -0.15 -15.90 -15.17
CA GLY A 26 -0.96 -16.61 -14.17
C GLY A 26 -0.44 -16.53 -12.74
N ASN A 27 0.68 -15.83 -12.51
CA ASN A 27 1.22 -15.65 -11.17
C ASN A 27 0.42 -14.63 -10.37
N SER A 28 0.14 -14.97 -9.11
CA SER A 28 -0.45 -14.01 -8.19
C SER A 28 0.57 -13.00 -7.69
N GLN A 29 0.12 -11.78 -7.40
CA GLN A 29 0.91 -10.77 -6.69
C GLN A 29 1.36 -11.25 -5.30
N TYR A 30 0.61 -12.17 -4.69
CA TYR A 30 0.95 -12.75 -3.40
C TYR A 30 1.62 -14.10 -3.62
N PRO A 31 2.86 -14.30 -3.16
CA PRO A 31 3.43 -15.63 -3.02
C PRO A 31 2.45 -16.53 -2.25
N ASN A 32 2.40 -17.84 -2.53
CA ASN A 32 1.54 -18.78 -1.81
C ASN A 32 0.06 -18.33 -1.64
N HIS A 33 -0.51 -17.66 -2.65
CA HIS A 33 -1.86 -17.08 -2.59
C HIS A 33 -2.96 -18.03 -2.07
N ALA A 34 -2.83 -19.34 -2.32
CA ALA A 34 -3.76 -20.34 -1.80
C ALA A 34 -3.77 -20.40 -0.26
N GLU A 35 -2.61 -20.26 0.38
CA GLU A 35 -2.47 -20.16 1.84
C GLU A 35 -3.11 -18.88 2.35
N LEU A 36 -2.78 -17.72 1.76
CA LEU A 36 -3.40 -16.44 2.11
C LEU A 36 -4.93 -16.51 2.07
N LYS A 37 -5.51 -17.16 1.05
CA LYS A 37 -6.96 -17.35 0.95
C LYS A 37 -7.54 -18.12 2.13
N LYS A 38 -6.87 -19.18 2.59
CA LYS A 38 -7.31 -19.98 3.75
C LYS A 38 -7.24 -19.16 5.03
N VAL A 39 -6.09 -18.55 5.31
CA VAL A 39 -5.87 -17.76 6.53
C VAL A 39 -6.78 -16.53 6.56
N ARG A 40 -7.03 -15.89 5.41
CA ARG A 40 -7.99 -14.77 5.30
C ARG A 40 -9.38 -15.14 5.83
N VAL A 41 -9.88 -16.33 5.50
CA VAL A 41 -11.20 -16.78 5.98
C VAL A 41 -11.19 -16.96 7.49
N GLU A 42 -10.11 -17.51 8.05
CA GLU A 42 -9.93 -17.69 9.49
C GLU A 42 -9.90 -16.35 10.23
N VAL A 43 -9.10 -15.39 9.77
CA VAL A 43 -8.97 -14.05 10.38
C VAL A 43 -10.32 -13.32 10.38
N LEU A 44 -11.04 -13.34 9.26
CA LEU A 44 -12.37 -12.72 9.17
C LEU A 44 -13.41 -13.40 10.07
N LYS A 45 -13.33 -14.72 10.26
CA LYS A 45 -14.18 -15.44 11.21
C LYS A 45 -13.86 -15.04 12.65
N LYS A 46 -12.56 -14.98 13.01
CA LYS A 46 -12.08 -14.59 14.34
C LYS A 46 -12.52 -13.17 14.71
N SER A 47 -12.48 -12.24 13.76
CA SER A 47 -12.95 -10.87 13.96
C SER A 47 -14.48 -10.69 13.89
N LYS A 48 -15.24 -11.79 13.71
CA LYS A 48 -16.69 -11.76 13.47
C LYS A 48 -17.08 -10.84 12.29
N GLY A 49 -16.23 -10.77 11.28
CA GLY A 49 -16.40 -9.88 10.13
C GLY A 49 -16.37 -8.40 10.48
N ARG A 50 -15.76 -8.02 11.61
CA ARG A 50 -15.59 -6.63 12.04
C ARG A 50 -14.15 -6.17 11.81
N CYS A 51 -14.01 -4.89 11.49
CA CYS A 51 -12.73 -4.21 11.34
C CYS A 51 -12.10 -4.04 12.71
N GLU A 52 -10.86 -4.49 12.87
CA GLU A 52 -10.14 -4.43 14.13
C GLU A 52 -9.70 -3.00 14.50
N ILE A 53 -9.78 -2.05 13.55
CA ILE A 53 -9.48 -0.63 13.79
C ILE A 53 -10.73 0.17 14.17
N CYS A 54 -11.85 -0.01 13.47
CA CYS A 54 -13.01 0.88 13.61
C CYS A 54 -14.36 0.16 13.84
N GLY A 55 -14.37 -1.17 13.96
CA GLY A 55 -15.59 -1.96 14.21
C GLY A 55 -16.59 -2.05 13.06
N LYS A 56 -16.38 -1.34 11.95
CA LYS A 56 -17.21 -1.45 10.73
C LYS A 56 -17.04 -2.82 10.06
N PRO A 57 -17.95 -3.25 9.18
CA PRO A 57 -17.81 -4.53 8.47
C PRO A 57 -16.46 -4.65 7.74
N ALA A 58 -15.71 -5.71 8.04
CA ALA A 58 -14.45 -6.06 7.39
C ALA A 58 -14.68 -7.06 6.26
N ARG A 59 -14.01 -6.82 5.13
CA ARG A 59 -14.00 -7.74 3.97
C ARG A 59 -12.59 -8.02 3.47
N LEU A 60 -11.59 -7.36 4.05
CA LEU A 60 -10.20 -7.40 3.65
C LEU A 60 -9.34 -7.82 4.84
N VAL A 61 -8.16 -8.32 4.53
CA VAL A 61 -7.09 -8.55 5.52
C VAL A 61 -5.87 -7.72 5.12
N HIS A 62 -5.15 -7.22 6.11
CA HIS A 62 -3.92 -6.44 5.93
C HIS A 62 -2.75 -7.16 6.63
N HIS A 63 -1.61 -7.28 5.94
CA HIS A 63 -0.36 -7.75 6.53
C HIS A 63 0.24 -6.66 7.42
N ILE A 64 0.33 -6.93 8.73
CA ILE A 64 0.78 -5.96 9.74
C ILE A 64 2.24 -5.58 9.53
N ASP A 65 3.11 -6.53 9.17
CA ASP A 65 4.53 -6.31 8.88
C ASP A 65 4.81 -5.69 7.49
N GLY A 66 3.78 -5.64 6.62
CA GLY A 66 3.88 -5.22 5.23
C GLY A 66 4.58 -6.23 4.31
N ASP A 67 4.98 -7.41 4.80
CA ASP A 67 5.54 -8.49 3.99
C ASP A 67 4.40 -9.32 3.39
N LYS A 68 4.25 -9.24 2.07
CA LYS A 68 3.19 -9.95 1.34
C LYS A 68 3.36 -11.48 1.33
N SER A 69 4.50 -12.01 1.76
CA SER A 69 4.76 -13.45 1.85
C SER A 69 4.43 -14.05 3.23
N ASN A 70 4.31 -13.22 4.28
CA ASN A 70 4.04 -13.69 5.64
C ASN A 70 2.54 -13.85 5.91
N HIS A 71 2.02 -15.05 5.68
CA HIS A 71 0.59 -15.38 5.84
C HIS A 71 0.20 -15.86 7.23
N ASN A 72 1.03 -15.65 8.26
CA ASN A 72 0.67 -16.06 9.61
C ASN A 72 -0.64 -15.40 10.06
N VAL A 73 -1.54 -16.14 10.70
CA VAL A 73 -2.83 -15.64 11.20
C VAL A 73 -2.68 -14.42 12.13
N ASN A 74 -1.59 -14.37 12.91
CA ASN A 74 -1.31 -13.26 13.82
C ASN A 74 -0.67 -12.05 13.11
N ASN A 75 -0.18 -12.22 11.89
CA ASN A 75 0.34 -11.13 11.05
C ASN A 75 -0.74 -10.52 10.14
N LEU A 76 -1.96 -11.06 10.15
CA LEU A 76 -3.07 -10.58 9.34
C LEU A 76 -4.14 -9.93 10.21
N MET A 77 -4.59 -8.74 9.80
CA MET A 77 -5.63 -7.97 10.48
C MET A 77 -6.87 -7.82 9.61
N ALA A 78 -8.05 -8.12 10.14
CA ALA A 78 -9.32 -7.87 9.48
C ALA A 78 -9.65 -6.38 9.43
N VAL A 79 -9.80 -5.83 8.22
CA VAL A 79 -10.04 -4.39 8.01
C VAL A 79 -11.16 -4.10 7.01
N CYS A 80 -11.81 -2.95 7.19
CA CYS A 80 -12.74 -2.40 6.20
C CYS A 80 -11.98 -1.72 5.06
N LEU A 81 -12.64 -1.45 3.93
CA LEU A 81 -12.00 -0.82 2.77
C LEU A 81 -11.35 0.53 3.10
N LYS A 82 -12.02 1.37 3.89
CA LYS A 82 -11.50 2.69 4.29
C LYS A 82 -10.20 2.52 5.09
N CYS A 83 -10.23 1.73 6.17
CA CYS A 83 -9.04 1.50 6.99
C CYS A 83 -7.93 0.80 6.22
N HIS A 84 -8.24 -0.17 5.36
CA HIS A 84 -7.25 -0.83 4.51
C HIS A 84 -6.56 0.16 3.58
N SER A 85 -7.33 1.05 2.93
CA SER A 85 -6.78 2.12 2.09
C SER A 85 -5.90 3.07 2.90
N THR A 86 -6.35 3.45 4.10
CA THR A 86 -5.55 4.29 5.00
C THR A 86 -4.25 3.60 5.40
N LEU A 87 -4.26 2.31 5.72
CA LEU A 87 -3.03 1.55 6.03
C LEU A 87 -2.03 1.48 4.86
N HIS A 88 -2.48 1.63 3.60
CA HIS A 88 -1.60 1.71 2.43
C HIS A 88 -1.14 3.14 2.09
N HIS A 89 -1.77 4.17 2.67
CA HIS A 89 -1.56 5.57 2.28
C HIS A 89 -1.17 6.51 3.43
N ASP A 90 -1.39 6.12 4.68
CA ASP A 90 -1.36 6.99 5.84
C ASP A 90 -0.85 6.22 7.06
N ASP A 91 0.41 6.50 7.40
CA ASP A 91 1.17 5.90 8.51
C ASP A 91 0.64 6.30 9.91
N SER A 92 -0.45 7.07 10.00
CA SER A 92 -0.91 7.75 11.23
C SER A 92 -1.99 7.01 12.05
N LEU A 93 -2.60 5.93 11.54
CA LEU A 93 -3.69 5.22 12.25
C LEU A 93 -3.23 4.06 13.16
N ILE A 94 -1.94 3.82 13.31
CA ILE A 94 -1.38 2.91 14.33
C ILE A 94 -0.54 3.76 15.30
N PRO A 95 -1.05 4.13 16.49
CA PRO A 95 -0.36 5.08 17.36
C PRO A 95 0.97 4.59 17.96
N ASN A 96 1.36 3.32 17.81
CA ASN A 96 2.46 2.73 18.58
C ASN A 96 3.25 1.59 17.90
N LEU A 97 3.27 1.49 16.57
CA LEU A 97 4.29 0.71 15.87
C LEU A 97 4.91 1.58 14.78
N GLY A 98 5.90 2.36 15.20
CA GLY A 98 6.68 3.24 14.35
C GLY A 98 7.31 2.49 13.20
N ARG A 99 6.68 2.55 12.02
CA ARG A 99 7.44 2.59 10.77
C ARG A 99 7.63 4.06 10.44
N PRO A 100 8.86 4.57 10.38
CA PRO A 100 9.04 5.96 10.04
C PRO A 100 8.57 6.11 8.60
N LEU A 101 7.82 7.19 8.30
CA LEU A 101 7.54 7.65 6.94
C LEU A 101 8.80 7.36 6.12
N LYS A 102 8.70 6.69 4.97
CA LYS A 102 9.86 6.29 4.14
C LYS A 102 10.98 7.33 4.11
N TYR A 103 10.60 8.61 4.15
CA TYR A 103 11.48 9.78 4.14
C TYR A 103 12.01 10.24 5.50
N ASN A 104 11.37 9.90 6.62
CA ASN A 104 11.97 9.97 7.95
C ASN A 104 13.18 9.02 8.04
N LEU A 105 13.11 7.83 7.44
CA LEU A 105 14.28 6.92 7.38
C LEU A 105 15.38 7.46 6.47
N ILE A 106 15.02 8.05 5.33
CA ILE A 106 15.99 8.52 4.33
C ILE A 106 16.61 9.86 4.73
N CYS A 107 15.82 10.77 5.29
CA CYS A 107 16.20 12.17 5.50
C CYS A 107 16.15 12.59 6.98
N GLY A 108 15.87 11.69 7.92
CA GLY A 108 15.71 12.00 9.35
C GLY A 108 14.46 12.81 9.70
N MET A 109 13.66 13.21 8.71
CA MET A 109 12.55 14.16 8.88
C MET A 109 11.39 13.89 7.91
N PRO A 110 10.15 14.28 8.28
CA PRO A 110 9.00 14.19 7.37
C PRO A 110 9.19 15.10 6.15
N ILE A 111 8.78 14.65 4.96
CA ILE A 111 8.84 15.46 3.72
C ILE A 111 8.18 16.83 3.92
N LYS A 112 7.08 16.89 4.66
CA LYS A 112 6.39 18.15 4.94
C LYS A 112 7.31 19.16 5.65
N ARG A 113 8.08 18.69 6.63
CA ARG A 113 9.02 19.54 7.39
C ARG A 113 10.21 19.95 6.52
N ILE A 114 10.73 19.06 5.68
CA ILE A 114 11.78 19.38 4.69
C ILE A 114 11.26 20.42 3.70
N SER A 115 10.04 20.25 3.20
CA SER A 115 9.36 21.18 2.30
C SER A 115 9.26 22.58 2.93
N GLU A 116 8.91 22.66 4.22
CA GLU A 116 8.89 23.93 4.98
C GLU A 116 10.32 24.52 5.16
N THR A 117 11.32 23.71 5.52
CA THR A 117 12.72 24.15 5.71
C THR A 117 13.31 24.77 4.44
N PHE A 118 13.05 24.17 3.28
CA PHE A 118 13.60 24.63 2.01
C PHE A 118 12.66 25.57 1.23
N GLY A 119 11.47 25.86 1.74
CA GLY A 119 10.50 26.74 1.07
C GLY A 119 10.02 26.24 -0.30
N VAL A 120 10.00 24.92 -0.49
CA VAL A 120 9.57 24.28 -1.75
C VAL A 120 8.37 23.38 -1.51
N CYS A 121 7.61 23.02 -2.55
CA CYS A 121 6.49 22.09 -2.38
C CYS A 121 6.98 20.64 -2.15
N ALA A 122 6.15 19.82 -1.49
CA ALA A 122 6.46 18.41 -1.22
C ALA A 122 6.81 17.62 -2.50
N GLY A 123 6.13 17.90 -3.62
CA GLY A 123 6.39 17.30 -4.93
C GLY A 123 7.83 17.53 -5.42
N THR A 124 8.39 18.71 -5.16
CA THR A 124 9.79 19.03 -5.48
C THR A 124 10.75 18.18 -4.66
N ILE A 125 10.49 18.00 -3.36
CA ILE A 125 11.28 17.11 -2.50
C ILE A 125 11.21 15.65 -2.99
N TYR A 126 10.02 15.16 -3.38
CA TYR A 126 9.88 13.84 -3.99
C TYR A 126 10.74 13.66 -5.25
N ASN A 127 10.82 14.69 -6.09
CA ASN A 127 11.63 14.65 -7.31
C ASN A 127 13.13 14.67 -7.00
N TRP A 128 13.56 15.42 -5.99
CA TRP A 128 14.96 15.42 -5.52
C TRP A 128 15.36 14.06 -4.96
N LEU A 129 14.49 13.40 -4.20
CA LEU A 129 14.75 12.08 -3.63
C LEU A 129 14.73 10.94 -4.66
N LYS A 130 14.27 11.20 -5.88
CA LYS A 130 14.38 10.24 -7.00
C LYS A 130 15.68 10.41 -7.80
N ASN A 131 16.40 11.52 -7.60
CA ASN A 131 17.65 11.81 -8.27
C ASN A 131 18.82 11.60 -7.28
N PRO A 132 19.74 10.66 -7.53
CA PRO A 132 20.79 10.29 -6.57
C PRO A 132 21.69 11.46 -6.11
N GLU A 133 22.03 12.37 -7.04
CA GLU A 133 22.86 13.53 -6.73
C GLU A 133 22.12 14.54 -5.84
N LYS A 134 20.84 14.78 -6.16
CA LYS A 134 19.97 15.67 -5.39
C LYS A 134 19.61 15.08 -4.03
N GLU A 135 19.42 13.77 -3.93
CA GLU A 135 19.22 13.07 -2.67
C GLU A 135 20.46 13.23 -1.77
N LYS A 136 21.66 13.00 -2.31
CA LYS A 136 22.91 13.18 -1.57
C LYS A 136 23.07 14.63 -1.08
N TRP A 137 22.87 15.59 -1.98
CA TRP A 137 22.90 17.01 -1.64
C TRP A 137 21.91 17.36 -0.52
N LEU A 138 20.67 16.89 -0.63
CA LEU A 138 19.62 17.18 0.35
C LEU A 138 19.99 16.61 1.73
N LYS A 139 20.53 15.39 1.79
CA LYS A 139 21.02 14.79 3.04
C LYS A 139 22.17 15.60 3.64
N GLU A 140 23.12 16.06 2.84
CA GLU A 140 24.24 16.90 3.31
C GLU A 140 23.76 18.24 3.88
N GLN A 141 22.73 18.85 3.29
CA GLN A 141 22.14 20.09 3.82
C GLN A 141 21.44 19.86 5.16
N LEU A 142 20.67 18.78 5.29
CA LEU A 142 19.96 18.43 6.52
C LEU A 142 20.87 18.08 7.70
N ILE A 143 22.11 17.65 7.43
CA ILE A 143 23.12 17.40 8.48
C ILE A 143 23.72 18.73 9.00
N LYS A 144 23.72 19.78 8.17
CA LYS A 144 24.33 21.09 8.50
C LYS A 144 23.37 22.08 9.17
N SER A 145 22.07 21.78 9.17
CA SER A 145 20.98 22.61 9.72
C SER A 145 20.59 22.19 11.13
#